data_AF-A0A9Q4Q1T2-F1
#
_entry.id   AF-A0A9Q4Q1T2-F1
#
_cell.length_a   1.000
_cell.length_b   1.000
_cell.length_c   1.000
_cell.angle_alpha   90.00
_cell.angle_beta   90.00
_cell.angle_gamma   90.00
#
_symmetry.space_group_name_H-M   'P 1'
#
loop_
_entity.id
_entity.type
_entity.pdbx_description
1 polymer ?
#
loop_
_entity_poly.entity_id
_entity_poly.type
_entity_poly.pdbx_seq_one_letter_code
_entity_poly.pdbx_strand_id
1 'polypeptide(L)' 'MSDAFLLEAMQLDDVSVGRDGGDIVVSCRDHDGRSEIETEGIHDLVDDHGLQVTNTIVDFDAGEVRHVIGGSTTDD' A
#
# COMPACT_ATOMS: atom_id res chain seq x y z
N MET A 1 -2.06 3.71 14.94
CA MET A 1 -1.30 2.75 14.12
C MET A 1 -1.30 3.18 12.67
N SER A 2 -2.47 3.39 12.05
CA SER A 2 -2.59 3.81 10.64
C SER A 2 -1.82 5.08 10.22
N ASP A 3 -1.74 6.13 11.04
CA ASP A 3 -1.05 7.38 10.63
C ASP A 3 0.47 7.28 10.49
N ALA A 4 1.14 6.40 11.26
CA ALA A 4 2.58 6.18 11.13
C ALA A 4 2.90 5.43 9.83
N PHE A 5 2.15 4.37 9.55
CA PHE A 5 2.19 3.65 8.28
C PHE A 5 2.04 4.59 7.08
N LEU A 6 1.05 5.51 7.11
CA LEU A 6 0.84 6.45 6.01
C LEU A 6 2.07 7.33 5.76
N LEU A 7 2.73 7.80 6.82
CA LEU A 7 3.90 8.65 6.72
C LEU A 7 5.11 7.90 6.16
N GLU A 8 5.29 6.63 6.53
CA GLU A 8 6.37 5.78 6.03
C GLU A 8 6.12 5.32 4.59
N ALA A 9 4.90 4.92 4.26
CA ALA A 9 4.53 4.54 2.89
C ALA A 9 4.67 5.73 1.91
N MET A 10 4.40 6.97 2.35
CA MET A 10 4.64 8.18 1.54
C MET A 10 6.12 8.50 1.31
N GLN A 11 7.04 7.89 2.05
CA GLN A 11 8.48 8.06 1.85
C GLN A 11 9.07 7.06 0.86
N LEU A 12 8.28 6.07 0.43
CA LEU A 12 8.68 5.14 -0.62
C LEU A 12 8.52 5.77 -2.00
N ASP A 13 9.45 5.46 -2.90
CA ASP A 13 9.45 5.95 -4.27
C ASP A 13 8.26 5.39 -5.07
N ASP A 14 7.64 6.25 -5.89
CA ASP A 14 6.47 5.95 -6.72
C ASP A 14 5.27 5.31 -5.98
N VAL A 15 5.17 5.58 -4.69
CA VAL A 15 4.02 5.21 -3.86
C VAL A 15 3.10 6.41 -3.63
N SER A 16 1.81 6.21 -3.87
CA SER A 16 0.75 7.15 -3.50
C SER A 16 -0.16 6.51 -2.48
N VAL A 17 -0.47 7.23 -1.41
CA VAL A 17 -1.30 6.71 -0.32
C VAL A 17 -2.56 7.53 -0.15
N GLY A 18 -3.69 6.85 0.00
CA GLY A 18 -5.01 7.43 0.20
C GLY A 18 -5.85 6.67 1.22
N ARG A 19 -7.04 7.19 1.47
CA ARG A 19 -8.07 6.51 2.28
C ARG A 19 -9.35 6.41 1.45
N ASP A 20 -9.96 5.23 1.42
CA ASP A 20 -11.24 4.99 0.76
C ASP A 20 -12.15 4.22 1.70
N GLY A 21 -13.34 4.77 2.01
CA GLY A 21 -14.34 4.06 2.85
C GLY A 21 -13.93 3.72 4.29
N GLY A 22 -12.75 4.14 4.76
CA GLY A 22 -12.18 3.75 6.07
C GLY A 22 -10.96 2.84 5.96
N ASP A 23 -10.71 2.28 4.78
CA ASP A 23 -9.52 1.49 4.47
C ASP A 23 -8.38 2.38 3.96
N ILE A 24 -7.15 1.92 4.14
CA ILE A 24 -5.97 2.57 3.55
C ILE A 24 -5.75 1.98 2.15
N VAL A 25 -5.53 2.83 1.17
CA VAL A 25 -5.24 2.41 -0.21
C VAL A 25 -3.85 2.90 -0.57
N VAL A 26 -2.98 1.98 -0.98
CA VAL A 26 -1.61 2.26 -1.40
C VAL A 26 -1.46 1.89 -2.86
N SER A 27 -1.18 2.87 -3.72
CA SER A 27 -0.87 2.67 -5.13
C SER A 27 0.65 2.68 -5.32
N CYS A 28 1.20 1.64 -5.93
CA CYS A 28 2.59 1.54 -6.36
C CYS A 28 2.62 1.58 -7.90
N ARG A 29 3.56 2.34 -8.49
CA ARG A 29 3.70 2.45 -9.95
C ARG A 29 5.10 2.03 -10.39
N ASP A 30 5.22 1.67 -11.66
CA ASP A 30 6.53 1.41 -12.27
C ASP A 30 7.38 2.68 -12.23
N HIS A 31 8.56 2.55 -11.62
CA HIS A 31 9.63 3.55 -11.69
C HIS A 31 10.70 3.03 -12.68
N ASP A 32 11.36 3.94 -13.39
CA ASP A 32 12.54 3.70 -14.24
C ASP A 32 12.31 2.94 -15.56
N GLY A 33 11.06 2.62 -15.91
CA GLY A 33 10.78 1.87 -17.14
C GLY A 33 11.34 0.45 -17.09
N ARG A 34 11.50 -0.11 -15.88
CA ARG A 34 11.94 -1.49 -15.66
C ARG A 34 10.83 -2.50 -15.90
N SER A 35 9.59 -2.04 -16.13
CA SER A 35 8.41 -2.90 -16.28
C SER A 35 8.16 -3.76 -15.03
N GLU A 36 8.61 -3.29 -13.87
CA GLU A 36 8.57 -3.95 -12.58
C GLU A 36 8.02 -2.97 -11.56
N ILE A 37 6.98 -3.38 -10.83
CA ILE A 37 6.36 -2.57 -9.79
C ILE A 37 6.81 -3.17 -8.45
N GLU A 38 7.61 -2.41 -7.71
CA GLU A 38 8.14 -2.85 -6.42
C GLU A 38 7.08 -2.66 -5.33
N THR A 39 6.52 -3.77 -4.84
CA THR A 39 5.51 -3.77 -3.77
C THR A 39 6.02 -4.32 -2.44
N GLU A 40 7.22 -4.91 -2.42
CA GLU A 40 7.79 -5.59 -1.24
C GLU A 40 7.88 -4.66 -0.03
N GLY A 41 8.34 -3.41 -0.22
CA GLY A 41 8.40 -2.42 0.86
C GLY A 41 7.04 -2.09 1.49
N ILE A 42 5.94 -2.19 0.72
CA ILE A 42 4.59 -2.04 1.28
C ILE A 42 4.20 -3.24 2.11
N HIS A 43 4.51 -4.45 1.66
CA HIS A 43 4.23 -5.66 2.43
C HIS A 43 4.99 -5.69 3.76
N ASP A 44 6.26 -5.27 3.77
CA ASP A 44 7.07 -5.17 4.99
C ASP A 44 6.49 -4.13 5.97
N LEU A 45 6.10 -2.95 5.47
CA LEU A 45 5.46 -1.91 6.30
C LEU A 45 4.10 -2.37 6.85
N VAL A 46 3.32 -3.12 6.08
CA VAL A 46 2.05 -3.66 6.55
C VAL A 46 2.27 -4.63 7.71
N ASP A 47 3.26 -5.51 7.61
CA ASP A 47 3.60 -6.47 8.67
C ASP A 47 4.14 -5.79 9.94
N ASP A 48 5.07 -4.84 9.79
CA ASP A 48 5.68 -4.10 10.91
C ASP A 48 4.62 -3.33 11.74
N HIS A 49 3.60 -2.80 11.06
CA HIS A 49 2.50 -2.07 11.71
C HIS A 49 1.35 -2.98 12.19
N GLY A 50 1.47 -4.30 12.02
CA GLY A 50 0.42 -5.27 12.38
C GLY A 50 -0.88 -5.10 11.60
N LEU A 51 -0.79 -4.55 10.38
CA LEU A 51 -1.90 -4.37 9.46
C LEU A 51 -2.02 -5.59 8.53
N GLN A 52 -3.05 -5.62 7.70
CA GLN A 52 -3.21 -6.70 6.72
C GLN A 52 -3.67 -6.15 5.37
N VAL A 53 -3.01 -6.59 4.30
CA VAL A 53 -3.50 -6.38 2.93
C VAL A 53 -4.74 -7.24 2.74
N THR A 54 -5.90 -6.60 2.59
CA THR A 54 -7.19 -7.27 2.39
C THR A 54 -7.51 -7.47 0.91
N ASN A 55 -6.98 -6.62 0.04
CA ASN A 55 -7.17 -6.73 -1.40
C ASN A 55 -5.95 -6.21 -2.16
N THR A 56 -5.70 -6.77 -3.34
CA THR A 56 -4.67 -6.29 -4.27
C THR A 56 -5.27 -6.18 -5.66
N ILE A 57 -5.22 -4.98 -6.24
CA ILE A 57 -5.80 -4.65 -7.54
C ILE A 57 -4.64 -4.30 -8.47
N VAL A 58 -4.48 -5.07 -9.54
CA VAL A 58 -3.42 -4.84 -10.53
C VAL A 58 -4.03 -4.24 -11.79
N ASP A 59 -3.53 -3.07 -12.18
CA ASP A 59 -3.92 -2.36 -13.40
C ASP A 59 -2.73 -2.30 -14.36
N PHE A 60 -2.68 -3.25 -15.29
CA PHE A 60 -1.60 -3.36 -16.25
C PHE A 60 -1.63 -2.27 -17.32
N ASP A 61 -2.81 -1.72 -17.64
CA ASP A 61 -2.95 -0.61 -18.59
C ASP A 61 -2.40 0.69 -18.00
N ALA A 62 -2.60 0.92 -16.70
CA ALA A 62 -2.07 2.06 -15.97
C ALA A 62 -0.64 1.86 -15.43
N GLY A 63 -0.13 0.62 -15.43
CA GLY A 63 1.17 0.28 -14.81
C GLY A 63 1.16 0.51 -13.30
N GLU A 64 0.06 0.16 -12.63
CA GLU A 64 -0.16 0.43 -11.21
C GLU A 64 -0.65 -0.82 -10.46
N VAL A 65 -0.13 -1.04 -9.26
CA VAL A 65 -0.66 -2.01 -8.30
C VAL A 65 -1.21 -1.27 -7.10
N ARG A 66 -2.44 -1.57 -6.70
CA ARG A 66 -3.11 -0.98 -5.54
C ARG A 66 -3.33 -2.03 -4.46
N HIS A 67 -2.78 -1.78 -3.28
CA HIS A 67 -3.04 -2.56 -2.08
C HIS A 67 -4.09 -1.86 -1.22
N VAL A 68 -5.16 -2.58 -0.88
CA VAL A 68 -6.12 -2.15 0.14
C VAL A 68 -5.73 -2.80 1.44
N ILE A 69 -5.53 -1.99 2.46
CA ILE A 69 -5.07 -2.40 3.78
C ILE A 69 -6.23 -2.18 4.74
N GLY A 70 -6.71 -3.30 5.27
CA GLY A 70 -7.72 -3.30 6.32
C GLY A 70 -7.06 -3.17 7.67
N GLY A 71 -7.57 -2.26 8.49
CA GLY A 71 -7.26 -2.29 9.91
C GLY A 71 -8.00 -3.47 10.52
N SER A 72 -7.28 -4.52 10.92
CA SER A 72 -7.83 -5.49 11.86
C SER A 72 -8.11 -4.75 13.16
N THR A 73 -9.31 -4.18 13.27
CA THR A 73 -9.89 -3.76 14.53
C THR A 73 -10.19 -5.05 15.29
N THR A 74 -9.17 -5.63 15.92
CA THR A 74 -9.42 -6.41 17.13
C THR A 74 -9.79 -5.38 18.18
N ASP A 75 -11.07 -5.03 18.17
CA ASP A 75 -11.77 -4.40 19.29
C ASP A 75 -11.66 -5.40 20.45
N ASP A 76 -10.83 -5.08 21.44
CA ASP A 76 -10.78 -5.73 22.76
C ASP A 76 -11.51 -4.85 23.78
#